data_AF-A0A7R9K875-F1
#
_entry.id   AF-A0A7R9K875-F1
#
_cell.length_a   1.000
_cell.length_b   1.000
_cell.length_c   1.000
_cell.angle_alpha   90.00
_cell.angle_beta   90.00
_cell.angle_gamma   90.00
#
_symmetry.space_group_name_H-M   'P 1'
#
loop_
_entity.id
_entity.type
_entity.pdbx_description
1 polymer ?
#
loop_
_entity_poly.entity_id
_entity_poly.type
_entity_poly.pdbx_seq_one_letter_code
_entity_poly.pdbx_strand_id
1 'polypeptide(L)'
;MSDEESVYSEEEEEEEVEVSQGDPTDKGDPEFIKRQEQKKSDLDEQLKEYIAEWRKQRSKEEDELKRLKEKQSKRKVMRADEEKRMAERKKQEEERRQREVEEKKQRDIEEKRRRLEEAEKKRQAMMASLKDQTNKNKGPNFTITKKDQGLHPTVCSCVSYLQFNLSSAQIERNKTKEQLEEEKKISLSFRIKPLDIENLSLEKLRTKAQELWEAIIKLETEKYDLEERQKRQDYDLKELKERQKQQLRHKAQKKGLDPEALTGKYPPMIQVASKYERRVDTRSYDDKKKLFEGGLDTFLAEISEKTWKSKYETFTKRGKCK
;
A
#
# COMPACT_ATOMS: atom_id res chain seq x y z
N MET A 1 19.94 -16.94 16.74
CA MET A 1 20.44 -18.26 16.28
C MET A 1 20.25 -18.22 14.77
N SER A 2 21.19 -17.57 14.10
CA SER A 2 22.30 -18.21 13.37
C SER A 2 21.75 -19.00 12.20
N ASP A 3 21.58 -18.31 11.06
CA ASP A 3 21.37 -18.94 9.76
C ASP A 3 22.71 -19.49 9.28
N GLU A 4 22.73 -20.80 9.12
CA GLU A 4 23.83 -21.59 8.57
C GLU A 4 23.63 -21.67 7.06
N GLU A 5 24.19 -20.70 6.34
CA GLU A 5 24.21 -20.69 4.88
C GLU A 5 25.37 -21.59 4.42
N SER A 6 25.02 -22.80 3.97
CA SER A 6 25.95 -23.79 3.46
C SER A 6 26.58 -23.29 2.16
N VAL A 7 27.82 -22.79 2.26
CA VAL A 7 28.69 -22.52 1.12
C VAL A 7 29.04 -23.85 0.46
N TYR A 8 28.59 -24.02 -0.79
CA TYR A 8 29.00 -25.12 -1.66
C TYR A 8 30.44 -24.82 -2.11
N SER A 9 31.42 -25.32 -1.36
CA SER A 9 32.81 -25.39 -1.82
C SER A 9 32.91 -26.51 -2.84
N GLU A 10 32.97 -26.14 -4.11
CA GLU A 10 33.40 -27.01 -5.20
C GLU A 10 34.90 -27.24 -5.01
N GLU A 11 35.26 -28.44 -4.55
CA GLU A 11 36.64 -28.88 -4.40
C GLU A 11 37.28 -28.89 -5.80
N GLU A 12 38.15 -27.92 -6.09
CA GLU A 12 39.10 -28.02 -7.19
C GLU A 12 40.08 -29.15 -6.85
N GLU A 13 39.99 -30.27 -7.56
CA GLU A 13 41.06 -31.27 -7.62
C GLU A 13 42.32 -30.59 -8.19
N GLU A 14 43.27 -30.26 -7.32
CA GLU A 14 44.63 -29.96 -7.73
C GLU A 14 45.28 -31.26 -8.25
N GLU A 15 45.31 -31.41 -9.58
CA GLU A 15 46.07 -32.45 -10.25
C GLU A 15 47.57 -32.20 -10.00
N GLU A 16 48.16 -32.95 -9.04
CA GLU A 16 49.60 -32.94 -8.79
C GLU A 16 50.35 -33.43 -10.05
N VAL A 17 50.90 -32.47 -10.81
CA VAL A 17 51.86 -32.77 -11.88
C VAL A 17 53.18 -33.20 -11.24
N GLU A 18 53.44 -34.50 -11.25
CA GLU A 18 54.69 -35.11 -10.80
C GLU A 18 55.88 -34.55 -11.62
N VAL A 19 56.62 -33.60 -11.03
CA VAL A 19 57.85 -33.06 -11.62
C VAL A 19 58.95 -34.11 -11.47
N SER A 20 59.18 -34.91 -12.51
CA SER A 20 60.33 -35.82 -12.58
C SER A 20 61.63 -35.01 -12.50
N GLN A 21 62.42 -35.25 -11.46
CA GLN A 21 63.77 -34.71 -11.28
C GLN A 21 64.66 -35.09 -12.48
N GLY A 22 65.29 -34.08 -13.07
CA GLY A 22 66.02 -34.19 -14.31
C GLY A 22 67.36 -34.92 -14.24
N ASP A 23 67.73 -35.49 -15.39
CA ASP A 23 69.09 -35.92 -15.74
C ASP A 23 69.93 -34.67 -16.10
N PRO A 24 71.08 -34.40 -15.45
CA PRO A 24 71.77 -33.12 -15.57
C PRO A 24 72.82 -33.14 -16.69
N THR A 25 72.45 -33.46 -17.93
CA THR A 25 73.35 -33.30 -19.08
C THR A 25 72.62 -33.00 -20.39
N ASP A 26 71.97 -31.84 -20.48
CA ASP A 26 71.91 -31.13 -21.77
C ASP A 26 71.67 -29.64 -21.51
N LYS A 27 72.69 -28.81 -21.73
CA LYS A 27 72.51 -27.36 -21.75
C LYS A 27 71.80 -27.05 -23.05
N GLY A 28 70.47 -27.09 -23.01
CA GLY A 28 69.60 -26.75 -24.13
C GLY A 28 70.07 -25.45 -24.78
N ASP A 29 70.15 -25.48 -26.11
CA ASP A 29 70.65 -24.41 -26.95
C ASP A 29 70.15 -23.03 -26.46
N PRO A 30 71.04 -22.08 -26.10
CA PRO A 30 70.66 -20.77 -25.58
C PRO A 30 69.75 -19.98 -26.54
N GLU A 31 69.79 -20.25 -27.86
CA GLU A 31 68.83 -19.68 -28.80
C GLU A 31 67.41 -20.22 -28.62
N PHE A 32 67.26 -21.50 -28.29
CA PHE A 32 65.95 -22.12 -28.10
C PHE A 32 65.26 -21.61 -26.84
N ILE A 33 66.01 -21.45 -25.74
CA ILE A 33 65.50 -20.88 -24.49
C ILE A 33 65.11 -19.42 -24.70
N LYS A 34 65.95 -18.62 -25.37
CA LYS A 34 65.64 -17.22 -25.70
C LYS A 34 64.38 -17.09 -26.57
N ARG A 35 64.18 -18.01 -27.53
CA ARG A 35 62.97 -18.04 -28.38
C ARG A 35 61.71 -18.46 -27.61
N GLN A 36 61.85 -19.36 -26.63
CA GLN A 36 60.77 -19.73 -25.71
C GLN A 36 60.40 -18.57 -24.77
N GLU A 37 61.40 -17.89 -24.20
CA GLU A 37 61.20 -16.71 -23.35
C GLU A 37 60.57 -15.55 -24.12
N GLN A 38 60.99 -15.32 -25.37
CA GLN A 38 60.41 -14.28 -26.22
C GLN A 38 58.95 -14.59 -26.58
N LYS A 39 58.62 -15.86 -26.87
CA LYS A 39 57.21 -16.26 -27.07
C LYS A 39 56.37 -16.10 -25.81
N LYS A 40 56.93 -16.38 -24.63
CA LYS A 40 56.25 -16.16 -23.34
C LYS A 40 56.06 -14.68 -23.06
N SER A 41 57.08 -13.84 -23.30
CA SER A 41 56.97 -12.40 -23.12
C SER A 41 55.96 -11.77 -24.08
N ASP A 42 55.93 -12.22 -25.33
CA ASP A 42 54.98 -11.73 -26.33
C ASP A 42 53.53 -12.11 -25.94
N LEU A 43 53.33 -13.31 -25.37
CA LEU A 43 52.04 -13.77 -24.87
C LEU A 43 51.60 -12.98 -23.61
N ASP A 44 52.54 -12.74 -22.70
CA ASP A 44 52.30 -11.93 -21.50
C ASP A 44 51.98 -10.47 -21.85
N GLU A 45 52.59 -9.94 -22.91
CA GLU A 45 52.33 -8.59 -23.41
C GLU A 45 50.96 -8.49 -24.08
N GLN A 46 50.58 -9.48 -24.90
CA GLN A 46 49.22 -9.61 -25.44
C GLN A 46 48.17 -9.73 -24.33
N LEU A 47 48.45 -10.49 -23.27
CA LEU A 47 47.53 -10.65 -22.14
C LEU A 47 47.40 -9.33 -21.35
N LYS A 48 48.49 -8.59 -21.15
CA LYS A 48 48.46 -7.27 -20.52
C LYS A 48 47.66 -6.26 -21.33
N GLU A 49 47.82 -6.24 -22.65
CA GLU A 49 47.06 -5.38 -23.55
C GLU A 49 45.56 -5.73 -23.50
N TYR A 50 45.22 -7.02 -23.55
CA TYR A 50 43.83 -7.48 -23.43
C TYR A 50 43.19 -7.08 -22.09
N ILE A 51 43.91 -7.24 -20.97
CA ILE A 51 43.45 -6.81 -19.64
C ILE A 51 43.28 -5.28 -19.59
N ALA A 52 44.20 -4.52 -20.19
CA ALA A 52 44.12 -3.06 -20.23
C ALA A 52 42.93 -2.58 -21.06
N GLU A 53 42.67 -3.21 -22.21
CA GLU A 53 41.49 -2.93 -23.04
C GLU A 53 40.19 -3.25 -22.30
N TRP A 54 40.11 -4.40 -21.63
CA TRP A 54 38.96 -4.76 -20.79
C TRP A 54 38.70 -3.75 -19.67
N ARG A 55 39.74 -3.32 -18.96
CA ARG A 55 39.62 -2.28 -17.91
C ARG A 55 39.16 -0.96 -18.50
N LYS A 56 39.67 -0.58 -19.67
CA LYS A 56 39.27 0.64 -20.37
C LYS A 56 37.82 0.57 -20.84
N GLN A 57 37.36 -0.59 -21.27
CA GLN A 57 35.98 -0.81 -21.68
C GLN A 57 35.03 -0.78 -20.48
N ARG A 58 35.34 -1.49 -19.40
CA ARG A 58 34.61 -1.41 -18.12
C ARG A 58 34.55 0.01 -17.58
N SER A 59 35.66 0.75 -17.60
CA SER A 59 35.70 2.15 -17.15
C SER A 59 34.78 3.04 -17.99
N LYS A 60 34.77 2.88 -19.32
CA LYS A 60 33.85 3.63 -20.21
C LYS A 60 32.39 3.30 -19.94
N GLU A 61 32.06 2.02 -19.78
CA GLU A 61 30.71 1.57 -19.47
C GLU A 61 30.23 2.07 -18.09
N GLU A 62 31.10 2.03 -17.08
CA GLU A 62 30.80 2.57 -15.74
C GLU A 62 30.59 4.08 -15.76
N ASP A 63 31.42 4.84 -16.49
CA ASP A 63 31.27 6.30 -16.64
C ASP A 63 29.98 6.66 -17.40
N GLU A 64 29.63 5.91 -18.44
CA GLU A 64 28.39 6.11 -19.17
C GLU A 64 27.16 5.79 -18.31
N LEU A 65 27.20 4.69 -17.56
CA LEU A 65 26.16 4.33 -16.60
C LEU A 65 26.00 5.41 -15.52
N LYS A 66 27.11 5.94 -14.99
CA LYS A 66 27.11 7.02 -14.00
C LYS A 66 26.52 8.30 -14.58
N ARG A 67 26.87 8.66 -15.82
CA ARG A 67 26.31 9.82 -16.52
C ARG A 67 24.81 9.69 -16.77
N LEU A 68 24.34 8.47 -17.11
CA LEU A 68 22.91 8.18 -17.27
C LEU A 68 22.15 8.29 -15.93
N LYS A 69 22.70 7.72 -14.85
CA LYS A 69 22.14 7.85 -13.50
C LYS A 69 22.06 9.31 -13.04
N GLU A 70 23.09 10.11 -13.33
CA GLU A 70 23.10 11.54 -13.00
C GLU A 70 22.09 12.34 -13.84
N LYS A 71 21.90 12.01 -15.12
CA LYS A 71 20.83 12.60 -15.93
C LYS A 71 19.45 12.23 -15.39
N GLN A 72 19.25 10.98 -14.99
CA GLN A 72 17.99 10.53 -14.42
C GLN A 72 17.71 11.19 -13.07
N SER A 73 18.72 11.33 -12.20
CA SER A 73 18.60 12.03 -10.93
C SER A 73 18.29 13.51 -11.13
N LYS A 74 18.97 14.21 -12.06
CA LYS A 74 18.67 15.60 -12.42
C LYS A 74 17.25 15.76 -12.94
N ARG A 75 16.76 14.87 -13.82
CA ARG A 75 15.36 14.88 -14.29
C ARG A 75 14.37 14.68 -13.14
N LYS A 76 14.67 13.77 -12.20
CA LYS A 76 13.83 13.53 -11.02
C LYS A 76 13.75 14.77 -10.12
N VAL A 77 14.88 15.45 -9.90
CA VAL A 77 14.93 16.70 -9.12
C VAL A 77 14.16 17.81 -9.82
N MET A 78 14.37 18.01 -11.12
CA MET A 78 13.63 19.01 -11.90
C MET A 78 12.12 18.76 -11.89
N ARG A 79 11.70 17.50 -12.02
CA ARG A 79 10.28 17.12 -11.91
C ARG A 79 9.73 17.40 -10.51
N ALA A 80 10.47 17.05 -9.46
CA ALA A 80 10.04 17.30 -8.09
C ALA A 80 9.92 18.82 -7.80
N ASP A 81 10.82 19.63 -8.34
CA ASP A 81 10.79 21.09 -8.17
C ASP A 81 9.62 21.72 -8.94
N GLU A 82 9.36 21.25 -10.16
CA GLU A 82 8.23 21.71 -10.96
C GLU A 82 6.87 21.28 -10.38
N GLU A 83 6.77 20.05 -9.87
CA GLU A 83 5.59 19.55 -9.16
C GLU A 83 5.34 20.35 -7.87
N LYS A 84 6.40 20.67 -7.11
CA LYS A 84 6.32 21.50 -5.91
C LYS A 84 5.84 22.92 -6.26
N ARG A 85 6.35 23.51 -7.33
CA ARG A 85 5.94 24.85 -7.81
C ARG A 85 4.49 24.88 -8.29
N MET A 86 4.03 23.83 -8.96
CA MET A 86 2.62 23.70 -9.39
C MET A 86 1.69 23.41 -8.21
N ALA A 87 2.12 22.61 -7.23
CA ALA A 87 1.38 22.35 -6.01
C ALA A 87 1.27 23.61 -5.14
N GLU A 88 2.33 24.41 -5.04
CA GLU A 88 2.32 25.69 -4.31
C GLU A 88 1.38 26.71 -4.96
N ARG A 89 1.35 26.80 -6.31
CA ARG A 89 0.36 27.61 -7.02
C ARG A 89 -1.08 27.14 -6.78
N LYS A 90 -1.34 25.83 -6.85
CA LYS A 90 -2.66 25.26 -6.55
C LYS A 90 -3.08 25.53 -5.10
N LYS A 91 -2.16 25.40 -4.15
CA LYS A 91 -2.41 25.67 -2.73
C LYS A 91 -2.73 27.15 -2.49
N GLN A 92 -2.01 28.07 -3.12
CA GLN A 92 -2.30 29.51 -3.02
C GLN A 92 -3.66 29.89 -3.63
N GLU A 93 -4.06 29.24 -4.72
CA GLU A 93 -5.36 29.46 -5.37
C GLU A 93 -6.52 28.85 -4.56
N GLU A 94 -6.33 27.65 -4.01
CA GLU A 94 -7.29 27.01 -3.11
C GLU A 94 -7.44 27.79 -1.80
N GLU A 95 -6.34 28.26 -1.22
CA GLU A 95 -6.33 29.06 0.00
C GLU A 95 -7.03 30.42 -0.20
N ARG A 96 -6.85 31.05 -1.37
CA ARG A 96 -7.63 32.25 -1.76
C ARG A 96 -9.13 31.94 -1.81
N ARG A 97 -9.51 30.83 -2.43
CA ARG A 97 -10.91 30.40 -2.53
C ARG A 97 -11.52 30.08 -1.17
N GLN A 98 -10.77 29.41 -0.28
CA GLN A 98 -11.22 29.10 1.07
C GLN A 98 -11.39 30.37 1.91
N ARG A 99 -10.47 31.34 1.82
CA ARG A 99 -10.60 32.65 2.47
C ARG A 99 -11.83 33.41 1.97
N GLU A 100 -12.10 33.42 0.67
CA GLU A 100 -13.30 34.07 0.11
C GLU A 100 -14.61 33.41 0.60
N VAL A 101 -14.64 32.08 0.71
CA VAL A 101 -15.80 31.34 1.23
C VAL A 101 -15.99 31.58 2.72
N GLU A 102 -14.92 31.61 3.50
CA GLU A 102 -14.97 31.87 4.93
C GLU A 102 -15.36 33.33 5.23
N GLU A 103 -14.84 34.29 4.47
CA GLU A 103 -15.24 35.70 4.56
C GLU A 103 -16.71 35.92 4.17
N LYS A 104 -17.19 35.22 3.12
CA LYS A 104 -18.61 35.25 2.75
C LYS A 104 -19.49 34.63 3.84
N LYS A 105 -19.05 33.51 4.44
CA LYS A 105 -19.75 32.87 5.55
C LYS A 105 -19.78 33.74 6.80
N GLN A 106 -18.70 34.45 7.11
CA GLN A 106 -18.64 35.40 8.22
C GLN A 106 -19.57 36.61 7.96
N ARG A 107 -19.59 37.15 6.74
CA ARG A 107 -20.53 38.21 6.34
C ARG A 107 -22.00 37.77 6.46
N ASP A 108 -22.32 36.55 6.03
CA ASP A 108 -23.69 36.00 6.15
C ASP A 108 -24.11 35.78 7.62
N ILE A 109 -23.16 35.42 8.49
CA ILE A 109 -23.41 35.26 9.94
C ILE A 109 -23.60 36.63 10.61
N GLU A 110 -22.78 37.61 10.26
CA GLU A 110 -22.87 38.98 10.78
C GLU A 110 -24.15 39.70 10.31
N GLU A 111 -24.54 39.52 9.05
CA GLU A 111 -25.80 40.06 8.51
C GLU A 111 -27.03 39.43 9.18
N LYS A 112 -27.01 38.11 9.42
CA LYS A 112 -28.07 37.42 10.20
C LYS A 112 -28.12 37.90 11.64
N ARG A 113 -26.96 38.14 12.27
CA ARG A 113 -26.87 38.68 13.63
C ARG A 113 -27.45 40.10 13.69
N ARG A 114 -27.09 40.98 12.75
CA ARG A 114 -27.63 42.34 12.65
C ARG A 114 -29.14 42.34 12.40
N ARG A 115 -29.64 41.42 11.56
CA ARG A 115 -31.06 41.27 11.27
C ARG A 115 -31.88 40.78 12.48
N LEU A 116 -31.29 39.91 13.32
CA LEU A 116 -31.90 39.49 14.58
C LEU A 116 -31.88 40.62 15.62
N GLU A 117 -30.80 41.40 15.70
CA GLU A 117 -30.68 42.54 16.61
C GLU A 117 -31.65 43.68 16.23
N GLU A 118 -31.82 43.99 14.95
CA GLU A 118 -32.82 44.94 14.46
C GLU A 118 -34.26 44.46 14.72
N ALA A 119 -34.54 43.16 14.57
CA ALA A 119 -35.84 42.58 14.88
C ALA A 119 -36.13 42.55 16.38
N GLU A 120 -35.13 42.27 17.23
CA GLU A 120 -35.24 42.31 18.68
C GLU A 120 -35.45 43.74 19.17
N LYS A 121 -34.70 44.72 18.65
CA LYS A 121 -34.87 46.15 18.94
C LYS A 121 -36.26 46.65 18.53
N LYS A 122 -36.77 46.21 17.37
CA LYS A 122 -38.13 46.53 16.90
C LYS A 122 -39.20 45.88 17.78
N ARG A 123 -38.98 44.64 18.22
CA ARG A 123 -39.87 43.93 19.15
C ARG A 123 -39.85 44.53 20.55
N GLN A 124 -38.70 45.00 21.02
CA GLN A 124 -38.56 45.67 22.31
C GLN A 124 -39.21 47.07 22.30
N ALA A 125 -39.10 47.81 21.19
CA ALA A 125 -39.84 49.07 21.00
C ALA A 125 -41.36 48.86 20.97
N MET A 126 -41.84 47.80 20.29
CA MET A 126 -43.26 47.45 20.27
C MET A 126 -43.76 46.95 21.63
N MET A 127 -42.97 46.16 22.36
CA MET A 127 -43.29 45.73 23.73
C MET A 127 -43.22 46.88 24.73
N ALA A 128 -42.34 47.87 24.57
CA ALA A 128 -42.35 49.08 25.37
C ALA A 128 -43.63 49.89 25.13
N SER A 129 -44.05 50.02 23.85
CA SER A 129 -45.30 50.70 23.48
C SER A 129 -46.55 49.96 23.98
N LEU A 130 -46.53 48.63 24.10
CA LEU A 130 -47.63 47.85 24.70
C LEU A 130 -47.55 47.80 26.23
N LYS A 131 -46.35 47.82 26.82
CA LYS A 131 -46.14 47.80 28.28
C LYS A 131 -46.62 49.09 28.95
N ASP A 132 -46.51 50.22 28.26
CA ASP A 132 -47.15 51.47 28.70
C ASP A 132 -48.68 51.40 28.68
N GLN A 133 -49.30 50.55 27.85
CA GLN A 133 -50.75 50.37 27.80
C GLN A 133 -51.28 49.24 28.71
N THR A 134 -50.43 48.32 29.19
CA THR A 134 -50.88 47.06 29.83
C THR A 134 -50.53 46.90 31.31
N ASN A 135 -49.91 47.89 31.96
CA ASN A 135 -49.68 47.89 33.42
C ASN A 135 -50.95 48.02 34.28
N LYS A 136 -52.16 47.80 33.73
CA LYS A 136 -53.42 47.86 34.48
C LYS A 136 -54.08 46.53 34.84
N ASN A 137 -53.84 45.40 34.19
CA ASN A 137 -54.59 44.17 34.55
C ASN A 137 -53.70 42.91 34.67
N LYS A 138 -53.74 42.32 35.87
CA LYS A 138 -53.01 41.13 36.34
C LYS A 138 -53.82 39.84 36.10
N GLY A 139 -53.13 38.80 35.59
CA GLY A 139 -53.32 37.35 35.85
C GLY A 139 -54.48 36.60 35.16
N PRO A 140 -54.56 35.25 35.28
CA PRO A 140 -53.47 34.25 35.19
C PRO A 140 -53.85 32.91 34.46
N ASN A 141 -52.81 32.11 34.15
CA ASN A 141 -52.72 30.64 34.12
C ASN A 141 -53.30 29.81 32.95
N PHE A 142 -52.47 28.93 32.33
CA PHE A 142 -52.85 27.55 31.96
C PHE A 142 -51.61 26.66 31.70
N THR A 143 -51.70 25.44 32.26
CA THR A 143 -50.75 24.32 32.25
C THR A 143 -50.82 23.50 30.95
N ILE A 144 -49.67 23.07 30.40
CA ILE A 144 -49.60 22.10 29.29
C ILE A 144 -48.78 20.89 29.74
N THR A 145 -49.42 19.73 29.63
CA THR A 145 -48.92 18.39 29.89
C THR A 145 -47.97 17.93 28.78
N LYS A 146 -46.82 17.36 29.15
CA LYS A 146 -45.92 16.64 28.22
C LYS A 146 -46.20 15.15 28.31
N LYS A 147 -46.57 14.54 27.17
CA LYS A 147 -46.75 13.11 26.99
C LYS A 147 -45.42 12.54 26.49
N ASP A 148 -44.78 11.75 27.33
CA ASP A 148 -43.54 11.01 27.04
C ASP A 148 -43.88 9.84 26.12
N GLN A 149 -43.27 9.79 24.93
CA GLN A 149 -43.36 8.66 24.02
C GLN A 149 -42.22 7.71 24.34
N GLY A 150 -42.54 6.59 24.99
CA GLY A 150 -41.64 5.45 25.04
C GLY A 150 -41.40 4.87 23.66
N LEU A 151 -40.14 4.58 23.34
CA LEU A 151 -39.79 3.58 22.34
C LEU A 151 -38.73 2.64 22.93
N HIS A 152 -39.20 1.43 23.18
CA HIS A 152 -38.49 0.23 23.60
C HIS A 152 -37.59 -0.30 22.46
N PRO A 153 -36.31 -0.63 22.70
CA PRO A 153 -35.41 -1.11 21.66
C PRO A 153 -35.55 -2.63 21.51
N THR A 154 -36.49 -3.06 20.68
CA THR A 154 -36.49 -4.43 20.16
C THR A 154 -36.61 -4.40 18.65
N VAL A 155 -35.68 -5.13 18.04
CA VAL A 155 -35.50 -5.47 16.62
C VAL A 155 -34.96 -4.38 15.69
N CYS A 156 -33.70 -4.63 15.26
CA CYS A 156 -33.07 -4.17 14.03
C CYS A 156 -32.85 -2.64 13.88
N SER A 157 -31.85 -2.11 14.58
CA SER A 157 -31.20 -0.82 14.31
C SER A 157 -29.75 -1.02 13.85
N CYS A 158 -29.53 -1.79 12.77
CA CYS A 158 -28.19 -1.99 12.22
C CYS A 158 -28.04 -1.62 10.73
N VAL A 159 -29.11 -1.20 10.05
CA VAL A 159 -29.04 -0.99 8.58
C VAL A 159 -29.08 0.51 8.18
N SER A 160 -29.40 1.43 9.09
CA SER A 160 -29.51 2.87 8.73
C SER A 160 -28.23 3.69 9.01
N TYR A 161 -27.35 3.24 9.91
CA TYR A 161 -26.17 4.02 10.33
C TYR A 161 -24.89 3.80 9.50
N LEU A 162 -24.92 2.91 8.51
CA LEU A 162 -23.76 2.60 7.65
C LEU A 162 -23.59 3.54 6.44
N GLN A 163 -24.63 4.30 6.07
CA GLN A 163 -24.58 5.15 4.88
C GLN A 163 -23.84 6.48 5.11
N PHE A 164 -23.67 6.92 6.36
CA PHE A 164 -23.17 8.27 6.68
C PHE A 164 -21.72 8.33 7.21
N ASN A 165 -21.02 7.20 7.28
CA ASN A 165 -19.63 7.13 7.77
C ASN A 165 -18.70 6.37 6.81
N LEU A 166 -18.85 6.55 5.49
CA LEU A 166 -17.75 6.23 4.59
C LEU A 166 -16.76 7.40 4.61
N SER A 167 -15.51 7.11 4.97
CA SER A 167 -14.40 8.05 4.80
C SER A 167 -14.37 8.56 3.34
N SER A 168 -13.97 9.81 3.12
CA SER A 168 -13.79 10.37 1.76
C SER A 168 -12.98 9.45 0.84
N ALA A 169 -11.98 8.75 1.38
CA ALA A 169 -11.18 7.75 0.64
C ALA A 169 -11.97 6.49 0.22
N GLN A 170 -12.98 6.08 1.00
CA GLN A 170 -13.86 4.97 0.63
C GLN A 170 -14.90 5.38 -0.40
N ILE A 171 -15.33 6.64 -0.39
CA ILE A 171 -16.23 7.20 -1.40
C ILE A 171 -15.50 7.30 -2.74
N GLU A 172 -14.23 7.74 -2.77
CA GLU A 172 -13.40 7.78 -3.98
C GLU A 172 -13.13 6.40 -4.58
N ARG A 173 -12.95 5.38 -3.72
CA ARG A 173 -12.76 3.99 -4.15
C ARG A 173 -14.04 3.34 -4.70
N ASN A 174 -15.21 3.87 -4.35
CA ASN A 174 -16.52 3.42 -4.82
C ASN A 174 -17.08 4.31 -5.94
N LYS A 175 -16.28 5.21 -6.53
CA LYS A 175 -16.68 5.87 -7.77
C LYS A 175 -16.84 4.82 -8.87
N THR A 176 -17.97 4.86 -9.57
CA THR A 176 -18.21 3.93 -10.67
C THR A 176 -17.25 4.22 -11.81
N LYS A 177 -16.95 3.21 -12.63
CA LYS A 177 -16.06 3.33 -13.79
C LYS A 177 -16.45 4.51 -14.71
N GLU A 178 -17.75 4.74 -14.84
CA GLU A 178 -18.35 5.83 -15.61
C GLU A 178 -18.03 7.21 -15.02
N GLN A 179 -18.08 7.38 -13.69
CA GLN A 179 -17.71 8.63 -13.03
C GLN A 179 -16.22 8.97 -13.20
N LEU A 180 -15.35 7.96 -13.16
CA LEU A 180 -13.91 8.16 -13.41
C LEU A 180 -13.62 8.53 -14.87
N GLU A 181 -14.37 7.97 -15.83
CA GLU A 181 -14.25 8.32 -17.25
C GLU A 181 -14.77 9.74 -17.53
N GLU A 182 -15.84 10.17 -16.87
CA GLU A 182 -16.34 11.55 -16.95
C GLU A 182 -15.37 12.55 -16.31
N GLU A 183 -14.86 12.26 -15.10
CA GLU A 183 -13.82 13.08 -14.47
C GLU A 183 -12.56 13.18 -15.33
N LYS A 184 -12.16 12.07 -15.98
CA LYS A 184 -11.06 12.06 -16.95
C LYS A 184 -11.39 12.91 -18.18
N LYS A 185 -12.60 12.82 -18.74
CA LYS A 185 -13.03 13.59 -19.91
C LYS A 185 -13.05 15.10 -19.60
N ILE A 186 -13.58 15.47 -18.44
CA ILE A 186 -13.58 16.86 -17.95
C ILE A 186 -12.14 17.34 -17.74
N SER A 187 -11.29 16.55 -17.09
CA SER A 187 -9.88 16.88 -16.89
C SER A 187 -9.12 17.05 -18.20
N LEU A 188 -9.39 16.20 -19.19
CA LEU A 188 -8.82 16.30 -20.53
C LEU A 188 -9.32 17.55 -21.27
N SER A 189 -10.60 17.92 -21.14
CA SER A 189 -11.09 19.17 -21.73
C SER A 189 -10.49 20.43 -21.10
N PHE A 190 -10.13 20.39 -19.81
CA PHE A 190 -9.40 21.49 -19.17
C PHE A 190 -7.93 21.57 -19.60
N ARG A 191 -7.29 20.42 -19.83
CA ARG A 191 -5.88 20.35 -20.23
C ARG A 191 -5.68 20.60 -21.72
N ILE A 192 -6.61 20.15 -22.56
CA ILE A 192 -6.62 20.36 -24.01
C ILE A 192 -7.49 21.58 -24.30
N LYS A 193 -6.87 22.76 -24.26
CA LYS A 193 -7.55 23.99 -24.69
C LYS A 193 -7.70 23.97 -26.22
N PRO A 194 -8.88 24.35 -26.76
CA PRO A 194 -9.07 24.48 -28.19
C PRO A 194 -8.10 25.53 -28.76
N LEU A 195 -7.58 25.27 -29.96
CA LEU A 195 -6.57 26.10 -30.61
C LEU A 195 -7.27 27.21 -31.42
N ASP A 196 -7.18 28.45 -30.95
CA ASP A 196 -7.61 29.63 -31.72
C ASP A 196 -6.49 30.05 -32.69
N ILE A 197 -6.56 29.57 -33.93
CA ILE A 197 -5.54 29.83 -34.96
C ILE A 197 -5.97 30.82 -36.05
N GLU A 198 -7.23 31.24 -36.09
CA GLU A 198 -7.82 31.95 -37.23
C GLU A 198 -7.35 33.40 -37.41
N ASN A 199 -6.83 34.05 -36.36
CA ASN A 199 -6.41 35.46 -36.40
C ASN A 199 -4.92 35.68 -36.04
N LEU A 200 -4.08 34.64 -36.14
CA LEU A 200 -2.66 34.72 -35.80
C LEU A 200 -1.79 35.06 -37.02
N SER A 201 -0.80 35.95 -36.84
CA SER A 201 0.22 36.23 -37.85
C SER A 201 1.18 35.04 -38.02
N LEU A 202 1.79 34.93 -39.20
CA LEU A 202 2.68 33.82 -39.60
C LEU A 202 3.80 33.54 -38.59
N GLU A 203 4.35 34.60 -37.99
CA GLU A 203 5.40 34.53 -36.98
C GLU A 203 4.89 33.98 -35.64
N LYS A 204 3.67 34.39 -35.22
CA LYS A 204 3.02 33.87 -34.00
C LYS A 204 2.60 32.41 -34.17
N LEU A 205 2.21 32.00 -35.37
CA LEU A 205 1.90 30.59 -35.67
C LEU A 205 3.15 29.70 -35.52
N ARG A 206 4.33 30.18 -35.93
CA ARG A 206 5.60 29.44 -35.72
C ARG A 206 5.91 29.29 -34.24
N THR A 207 5.79 30.35 -33.44
CA THR A 207 6.00 30.28 -31.99
C THR A 207 5.01 29.31 -31.33
N LYS A 208 3.73 29.35 -31.72
CA LYS A 208 2.71 28.42 -31.21
C LYS A 208 3.00 26.97 -31.56
N ALA A 209 3.46 26.69 -32.78
CA ALA A 209 3.87 25.34 -33.17
C ALA A 209 5.05 24.84 -32.32
N GLN A 210 6.01 25.71 -32.04
CA GLN A 210 7.17 25.38 -31.20
C GLN A 210 6.76 25.11 -29.74
N GLU A 211 5.89 25.94 -29.17
CA GLU A 211 5.33 25.74 -27.82
C GLU A 211 4.58 24.41 -27.70
N LEU A 212 3.76 24.05 -28.70
CA LEU A 212 3.04 22.78 -28.72
C LEU A 212 4.00 21.59 -28.84
N TRP A 213 5.04 21.72 -29.66
CA TRP A 213 6.05 20.68 -29.81
C TRP A 213 6.82 20.42 -28.52
N GLU A 214 7.26 21.47 -27.82
CA GLU A 214 7.91 21.36 -26.51
C GLU A 214 6.96 20.74 -25.46
N ALA A 215 5.68 21.15 -25.47
CA ALA A 215 4.67 20.58 -24.59
C ALA A 215 4.43 19.08 -24.87
N ILE A 216 4.40 18.66 -26.13
CA ILE A 216 4.25 17.25 -26.52
C ILE A 216 5.45 16.44 -26.01
N ILE A 217 6.68 16.93 -26.21
CA ILE A 217 7.88 16.24 -25.72
C ILE A 217 7.83 16.07 -24.20
N LYS A 218 7.46 17.13 -23.47
CA LYS A 218 7.31 17.06 -22.02
C LYS A 218 6.28 16.00 -21.61
N LEU A 219 5.09 16.02 -22.20
CA LEU A 219 4.03 15.05 -21.91
C LEU A 219 4.45 13.61 -22.23
N GLU A 220 5.19 13.38 -23.33
CA GLU A 220 5.67 12.04 -23.68
C GLU A 220 6.72 11.54 -22.70
N THR A 221 7.61 12.42 -22.21
CA THR A 221 8.58 12.06 -21.16
C THR A 221 7.90 11.76 -19.83
N GLU A 222 6.87 12.53 -19.44
CA GLU A 222 6.07 12.27 -18.24
C GLU A 222 5.33 10.94 -18.33
N LYS A 223 4.74 10.63 -19.50
CA LYS A 223 4.07 9.35 -19.76
C LYS A 223 5.03 8.17 -19.60
N TYR A 224 6.23 8.25 -20.18
CA TYR A 224 7.24 7.18 -20.03
C TYR A 224 7.61 6.94 -18.56
N ASP A 225 7.84 8.00 -17.78
CA ASP A 225 8.17 7.89 -16.36
C ASP A 225 7.01 7.28 -15.54
N LEU A 226 5.76 7.58 -15.90
CA LEU A 226 4.58 7.00 -15.26
C LEU A 226 4.39 5.52 -15.61
N GLU A 227 4.63 5.14 -16.87
CA GLU A 227 4.56 3.73 -17.30
C GLU A 227 5.63 2.88 -16.61
N GLU A 228 6.86 3.38 -16.48
CA GLU A 228 7.93 2.73 -15.71
C GLU A 228 7.54 2.55 -14.24
N ARG A 229 6.98 3.58 -13.62
CA ARG A 229 6.48 3.51 -12.24
C ARG A 229 5.35 2.48 -12.10
N GLN A 230 4.44 2.42 -13.07
CA GLN A 230 3.35 1.45 -13.08
C GLN A 230 3.89 0.02 -13.13
N LYS A 231 4.85 -0.26 -14.03
CA LYS A 231 5.49 -1.59 -14.13
C LYS A 231 6.13 -2.01 -12.81
N ARG A 232 6.80 -1.08 -12.12
CA ARG A 232 7.39 -1.34 -10.81
C ARG A 232 6.33 -1.65 -9.75
N GLN A 233 5.26 -0.86 -9.69
CA GLN A 233 4.15 -1.12 -8.77
C GLN A 233 3.45 -2.46 -9.04
N ASP A 234 3.31 -2.84 -10.30
CA ASP A 234 2.76 -4.14 -10.70
C ASP A 234 3.66 -5.30 -10.26
N TYR A 235 4.98 -5.13 -10.34
CA TYR A 235 5.93 -6.09 -9.81
C TYR A 235 5.81 -6.23 -8.29
N ASP A 236 5.83 -5.11 -7.56
CA ASP A 236 5.68 -5.10 -6.09
C ASP A 236 4.35 -5.75 -5.67
N LEU A 237 3.26 -5.50 -6.40
CA LEU A 237 1.96 -6.13 -6.17
C LEU A 237 1.98 -7.65 -6.41
N LYS A 238 2.67 -8.12 -7.45
CA LYS A 238 2.83 -9.55 -7.73
C LYS A 238 3.62 -10.23 -6.61
N GLU A 239 4.71 -9.62 -6.18
CA GLU A 239 5.55 -10.14 -5.08
C GLU A 239 4.77 -10.22 -3.76
N LEU A 240 4.04 -9.16 -3.40
CA LEU A 240 3.20 -9.15 -2.19
C LEU A 240 2.10 -10.21 -2.22
N LYS A 241 1.47 -10.44 -3.39
CA LYS A 241 0.48 -11.50 -3.55
C LYS A 241 1.10 -12.89 -3.39
N GLU A 242 2.30 -13.12 -3.93
CA GLU A 242 2.99 -14.40 -3.77
C GLU A 242 3.43 -14.63 -2.32
N ARG A 243 3.97 -13.61 -1.64
CA ARG A 243 4.28 -13.67 -0.20
C ARG A 243 3.02 -13.98 0.62
N GLN A 244 1.90 -13.35 0.31
CA GLN A 244 0.61 -13.65 0.95
C GLN A 244 0.19 -15.11 0.71
N LYS A 245 0.32 -15.60 -0.53
CA LYS A 245 0.01 -16.99 -0.88
C LYS A 245 0.88 -17.98 -0.11
N GLN A 246 2.18 -17.71 0.02
CA GLN A 246 3.11 -18.51 0.82
C GLN A 246 2.73 -18.54 2.30
N GLN A 247 2.37 -17.38 2.88
CA GLN A 247 1.89 -17.31 4.26
C GLN A 247 0.61 -18.15 4.46
N LEU A 248 -0.33 -18.09 3.51
CA LEU A 248 -1.55 -18.90 3.56
C LEU A 248 -1.27 -20.40 3.42
N ARG A 249 -0.34 -20.79 2.53
CA ARG A 249 0.12 -22.18 2.37
C ARG A 249 0.74 -22.73 3.65
N HIS A 250 1.66 -21.98 4.27
CA HIS A 250 2.29 -22.38 5.52
C HIS A 250 1.27 -22.43 6.68
N LYS A 251 0.30 -21.51 6.71
CA LYS A 251 -0.80 -21.55 7.68
C LYS A 251 -1.72 -22.75 7.46
N ALA A 252 -1.98 -23.15 6.22
CA ALA A 252 -2.75 -24.35 5.90
C ALA A 252 -2.00 -25.61 6.35
N GLN A 253 -0.71 -25.72 6.03
CA GLN A 253 0.15 -26.83 6.44
C GLN A 253 0.23 -26.96 7.98
N LYS A 254 0.40 -25.85 8.71
CA LYS A 254 0.36 -25.83 10.19
C LYS A 254 -0.98 -26.30 10.77
N LYS A 255 -2.07 -26.12 10.04
CA LYS A 255 -3.41 -26.58 10.41
C LYS A 255 -3.71 -28.01 9.95
N GLY A 256 -2.75 -28.71 9.34
CA GLY A 256 -2.94 -30.04 8.77
C GLY A 256 -3.88 -30.06 7.56
N LEU A 257 -4.18 -28.89 6.97
CA LEU A 257 -4.94 -28.75 5.74
C LEU A 257 -4.00 -28.85 4.54
N ASP A 258 -4.55 -29.22 3.38
CA ASP A 258 -3.84 -29.20 2.11
C ASP A 258 -3.26 -27.79 1.86
N PRO A 259 -1.97 -27.65 1.46
CA PRO A 259 -1.33 -26.35 1.19
C PRO A 259 -2.16 -25.39 0.34
N GLU A 260 -2.98 -25.85 -0.61
CA GLU A 260 -3.80 -24.97 -1.44
C GLU A 260 -5.19 -24.64 -0.87
N ALA A 261 -5.61 -25.30 0.21
CA ALA A 261 -6.96 -25.21 0.76
C ALA A 261 -7.36 -23.79 1.21
N LEU A 262 -6.38 -22.95 1.59
CA LEU A 262 -6.61 -21.57 2.03
C LEU A 262 -6.34 -20.52 0.93
N THR A 263 -5.94 -20.96 -0.27
CA THR A 263 -5.60 -20.06 -1.39
C THR A 263 -6.75 -19.87 -2.38
N GLY A 264 -7.84 -20.65 -2.24
CA GLY A 264 -9.02 -20.57 -3.08
C GLY A 264 -9.92 -19.36 -2.81
N LYS A 265 -10.85 -19.09 -3.73
CA LYS A 265 -11.86 -18.02 -3.62
C LYS A 265 -12.81 -18.20 -2.44
N TYR A 266 -13.00 -19.45 -2.01
CA TYR A 266 -13.90 -19.83 -0.93
C TYR A 266 -13.08 -20.49 0.19
N PRO A 267 -13.47 -20.30 1.47
CA PRO A 267 -12.82 -20.98 2.59
C PRO A 267 -12.78 -22.50 2.40
N PRO A 268 -11.77 -23.21 2.95
CA PRO A 268 -11.68 -24.65 2.83
C PRO A 268 -12.90 -25.34 3.44
N MET A 269 -13.40 -26.37 2.76
CA MET A 269 -14.50 -27.18 3.27
C MET A 269 -14.07 -27.90 4.56
N ILE A 270 -14.96 -27.88 5.55
CA ILE A 270 -14.75 -28.57 6.82
C ILE A 270 -14.80 -30.08 6.55
N GLN A 271 -13.74 -30.80 6.93
CA GLN A 271 -13.74 -32.26 6.85
C GLN A 271 -14.59 -32.82 7.99
N VAL A 272 -15.70 -33.47 7.65
CA VAL A 272 -16.64 -34.10 8.60
C VAL A 272 -16.38 -35.59 8.80
N ALA A 273 -15.27 -36.10 8.28
CA ALA A 273 -14.80 -37.46 8.47
C ALA A 273 -13.27 -37.47 8.45
N SER A 274 -12.66 -38.34 9.26
CA SER A 274 -11.20 -38.50 9.25
C SER A 274 -10.75 -39.28 8.01
N LYS A 275 -9.60 -38.90 7.42
CA LYS A 275 -8.99 -39.66 6.31
C LYS A 275 -8.63 -41.11 6.70
N TYR A 276 -8.53 -41.41 7.98
CA TYR A 276 -8.20 -42.74 8.51
C TYR A 276 -9.43 -43.57 8.92
N GLU A 277 -10.64 -43.04 8.70
CA GLU A 277 -11.90 -43.70 9.06
C GLU A 277 -12.20 -44.85 8.11
N ARG A 278 -12.17 -46.09 8.62
CA ARG A 278 -12.33 -47.32 7.82
C ARG A 278 -13.77 -47.82 7.73
N ARG A 279 -14.71 -47.19 8.44
CA ARG A 279 -16.13 -47.56 8.48
C ARG A 279 -16.97 -46.37 8.03
N VAL A 280 -18.06 -46.63 7.32
CA VAL A 280 -18.99 -45.57 6.92
C VAL A 280 -19.69 -45.03 8.16
N ASP A 281 -19.44 -43.76 8.48
CA ASP A 281 -20.04 -43.11 9.64
C ASP A 281 -21.56 -42.91 9.41
N THR A 282 -22.37 -43.55 10.26
CA THR A 282 -23.84 -43.53 10.20
C THR A 282 -24.48 -42.36 10.95
N ARG A 283 -23.69 -41.50 11.60
CA ARG A 283 -24.19 -40.32 12.34
C ARG A 283 -24.73 -39.23 11.40
N SER A 284 -25.55 -38.32 11.93
CA SER A 284 -26.07 -37.15 11.19
C SER A 284 -24.97 -36.11 10.91
N TYR A 285 -25.16 -35.25 9.91
CA TYR A 285 -24.20 -34.18 9.57
C TYR A 285 -23.95 -33.21 10.74
N ASP A 286 -25.00 -32.82 11.47
CA ASP A 286 -24.87 -31.91 12.61
C ASP A 286 -24.04 -32.52 13.76
N ASP A 287 -24.15 -33.83 13.97
CA ASP A 287 -23.36 -34.55 14.98
C ASP A 287 -21.91 -34.68 14.55
N LYS A 288 -21.65 -35.01 13.27
CA LYS A 288 -20.30 -35.08 12.71
C LYS A 288 -19.60 -33.72 12.73
N LYS A 289 -20.31 -32.65 12.39
CA LYS A 289 -19.77 -31.29 12.39
C LYS A 289 -19.20 -30.92 13.75
N LYS A 290 -19.92 -31.21 14.84
CA LYS A 290 -19.47 -30.93 16.21
C LYS A 290 -18.31 -31.81 16.66
N LEU A 291 -18.21 -33.05 16.15
CA LEU A 291 -17.12 -33.98 16.45
C LEU A 291 -15.75 -33.49 15.97
N PHE A 292 -15.71 -32.71 14.87
CA PHE A 292 -14.48 -32.20 14.27
C PHE A 292 -14.24 -30.70 14.48
N GLU A 293 -15.08 -30.01 15.28
CA GLU A 293 -14.89 -28.60 15.68
C GLU A 293 -13.71 -28.41 16.66
N GLY A 294 -13.03 -29.49 17.04
CA GLY A 294 -11.96 -29.49 18.04
C GLY A 294 -12.51 -29.58 19.47
N GLY A 295 -11.65 -29.42 20.46
CA GLY A 295 -12.04 -29.51 21.88
C GLY A 295 -11.81 -30.87 22.54
N LEU A 296 -11.13 -31.81 21.86
CA LEU A 296 -10.61 -33.00 22.54
C LEU A 296 -9.61 -32.61 23.62
N ASP A 297 -8.74 -31.63 23.36
CA ASP A 297 -7.80 -31.10 24.36
C ASP A 297 -8.52 -30.42 25.52
N THR A 298 -9.59 -29.67 25.26
CA THR A 298 -10.41 -29.06 26.33
C THR A 298 -11.14 -30.13 27.14
N PHE A 299 -11.66 -31.18 26.49
CA PHE A 299 -12.29 -32.31 27.14
C PHE A 299 -11.29 -33.14 27.97
N LEU A 300 -10.09 -33.40 27.45
CA LEU A 300 -9.01 -34.07 28.17
C LEU A 300 -8.54 -33.22 29.36
N ALA A 301 -8.41 -31.91 29.20
CA ALA A 301 -8.08 -30.98 30.27
C ALA A 301 -9.17 -30.99 31.37
N GLU A 302 -10.45 -30.94 31.00
CA GLU A 302 -11.56 -31.05 31.94
C GLU A 302 -11.58 -32.39 32.68
N ILE A 303 -11.32 -33.50 31.99
CA ILE A 303 -11.20 -34.83 32.62
C ILE A 303 -10.02 -34.86 33.59
N SER A 304 -8.87 -34.31 33.18
CA SER A 304 -7.67 -34.24 34.01
C SER A 304 -7.94 -33.40 35.27
N GLU A 305 -8.59 -32.25 35.12
CA GLU A 305 -8.95 -31.37 36.23
C GLU A 305 -9.98 -32.01 37.17
N LYS A 306 -11.00 -32.69 36.64
CA LYS A 306 -11.95 -33.47 37.44
C LYS A 306 -11.25 -34.58 38.22
N THR A 307 -10.35 -35.31 37.57
CA THR A 307 -9.58 -36.39 38.19
C THR A 307 -8.67 -35.84 39.29
N TRP A 308 -8.00 -34.72 39.03
CA TRP A 308 -7.16 -34.03 40.01
C TRP A 308 -7.99 -33.53 41.19
N LYS A 309 -9.14 -32.88 40.96
CA LYS A 309 -10.06 -32.41 42.02
C LYS A 309 -10.53 -33.56 42.90
N SER A 310 -10.94 -34.68 42.31
CA SER A 310 -11.35 -35.88 43.06
C SER A 310 -10.20 -36.45 43.92
N LYS A 311 -8.99 -36.53 43.35
CA LYS A 311 -7.78 -36.95 44.09
C LYS A 311 -7.40 -35.97 45.20
N TYR A 312 -7.56 -34.67 44.97
CA TYR A 312 -7.29 -33.62 45.94
C TYR A 312 -8.31 -33.63 47.09
N GLU A 313 -9.59 -33.82 46.80
CA GLU A 313 -10.62 -34.00 47.83
C GLU A 313 -10.39 -35.24 48.68
N THR A 314 -10.04 -36.37 48.06
CA THR A 314 -9.73 -37.60 48.81
C THR A 314 -8.47 -37.44 49.66
N PHE A 315 -7.48 -36.69 49.17
CA PHE A 315 -6.27 -36.35 49.94
C PHE A 315 -6.57 -35.43 51.12
N THR A 316 -7.36 -34.36 50.94
CA THR A 316 -7.72 -33.42 52.02
C THR A 316 -8.62 -34.05 53.09
N LYS A 317 -9.44 -35.05 52.70
CA LYS A 317 -10.26 -35.85 53.62
C LYS A 317 -9.45 -36.87 54.44
N ARG A 318 -8.17 -37.13 54.12
CA ARG A 318 -7.33 -37.98 54.97
C ARG A 318 -7.05 -37.26 56.28
N GLY A 319 -7.42 -37.89 57.40
CA GLY A 319 -7.02 -37.43 58.72
C GLY A 319 -5.49 -37.37 58.80
N LYS A 320 -4.95 -36.25 59.31
CA LYS A 320 -3.51 -36.15 59.59
C LYS A 320 -3.16 -37.25 60.58
N CYS A 321 -2.23 -38.14 60.21
CA CYS A 321 -1.70 -39.14 61.12
C CYS A 321 -1.08 -38.39 62.30
N LYS A 322 -1.49 -38.73 63.53
CA LYS A 322 -1.02 -38.12 64.77
C LYS A 322 0.35 -38.62 65.15
#